data_AF-B3KY44-F1
#
_entry.id   AF-B3KY44-F1
#
_cell.length_a   1.000
_cell.length_b   1.000
_cell.length_c   1.000
_cell.angle_alpha   90.00
_cell.angle_beta   90.00
_cell.angle_gamma   90.00
#
_symmetry.space_group_name_H-M   'P 1'
#
loop_
_entity.id
_entity.type
_entity.pdbx_description
1 polymer ?
#
loop_
_entity_poly.entity_id
_entity_poly.type
_entity_poly.pdbx_seq_one_letter_code
_entity_poly.pdbx_strand_id
1 'polypeptide(L)'
;MVELAIIGSDMQEVIGSAIAINLLSVGRIPLWGGVLITIADTFVFLFLDKYGLRKLEAFFGFLITIMALTFGYEYVTVKPSQSQVLKGMFVPSCSGCRTPQIEQAVGIVGAVIMPHNMYLHSALVKSRQVNRNNKQEVREANKYFFIESCIALFVSFIINVFVVSVFAEAFFGKTNEQVVEVCTNTSSPHAGLFPKDNSTLAVDIYKGGVVLGCYFGPAALYIWAVGILAAGQSSTMTGTYSGQFVMEGFLNLKWSRFARVVLTRSIAIIPTLLVAVFQDVEHLTGMNDFLNVLQSLQLPFALIPILTFTSLRPVMSDFANGLGWRIAGGILVLIICSINMYFVVVYVRDLGHVALYVVAAVVSVAYLGFVFYLGWQCLIALGMSFLDCGHTVSISKGLLTEEATRGYVK
;
A
#
# COMPACT_ATOMS: atom_id res chain seq x y z
N MET A 1 8.87 9.54 9.55
CA MET A 1 7.52 9.21 9.06
C MET A 1 7.61 8.29 7.85
N VAL A 2 8.02 8.73 6.66
CA VAL A 2 7.95 7.88 5.44
C VAL A 2 8.67 6.54 5.59
N GLU A 3 9.86 6.51 6.21
CA GLU A 3 10.55 5.27 6.55
C GLU A 3 9.75 4.31 7.45
N LEU A 4 8.97 4.83 8.39
CA LEU A 4 8.09 4.00 9.23
C LEU A 4 6.98 3.37 8.39
N ALA A 5 6.43 4.09 7.40
CA ALA A 5 5.43 3.53 6.50
C ALA A 5 6.02 2.49 5.54
N ILE A 6 7.27 2.65 5.13
CA ILE A 6 8.00 1.67 4.33
C ILE A 6 8.27 0.40 5.14
N ILE A 7 8.78 0.55 6.37
CA ILE A 7 8.97 -0.58 7.30
C ILE A 7 7.62 -1.25 7.62
N GLY A 8 6.55 -0.48 7.74
CA GLY A 8 5.22 -1.03 7.97
C GLY A 8 4.70 -1.84 6.78
N SER A 9 4.88 -1.34 5.55
CA SER A 9 4.61 -2.12 4.33
C SER A 9 5.44 -3.40 4.28
N ASP A 10 6.73 -3.28 4.53
CA ASP A 10 7.69 -4.39 4.59
C ASP A 10 7.22 -5.50 5.55
N MET A 11 6.74 -5.14 6.74
CA MET A 11 6.16 -6.09 7.68
C MET A 11 4.95 -6.84 7.09
N GLN A 12 4.01 -6.16 6.42
CA GLN A 12 2.84 -6.79 5.79
C GLN A 12 3.26 -7.82 4.72
N GLU A 13 4.35 -7.52 3.99
CA GLU A 13 4.88 -8.38 2.93
C GLU A 13 5.56 -9.63 3.47
N VAL A 14 6.30 -9.47 4.56
CA VAL A 14 6.93 -10.59 5.28
C VAL A 14 5.85 -11.53 5.81
N ILE A 15 4.77 -11.00 6.39
CA ILE A 15 3.61 -11.79 6.84
C ILE A 15 2.99 -12.54 5.64
N GLY A 16 2.68 -11.84 4.55
CA GLY A 16 2.08 -12.44 3.36
C GLY A 16 2.94 -13.55 2.74
N SER A 17 4.25 -13.31 2.61
CA SER A 17 5.20 -14.29 2.08
C SER A 17 5.34 -15.50 3.00
N ALA A 18 5.37 -15.29 4.32
CA ALA A 18 5.41 -16.38 5.29
C ALA A 18 4.14 -17.24 5.26
N ILE A 19 2.97 -16.61 5.13
CA ILE A 19 1.68 -17.30 4.94
C ILE A 19 1.70 -18.12 3.64
N ALA A 20 2.18 -17.54 2.54
CA ALA A 20 2.28 -18.25 1.27
C ALA A 20 3.20 -19.47 1.36
N ILE A 21 4.37 -19.34 1.99
CA ILE A 21 5.30 -20.45 2.20
C ILE A 21 4.66 -21.54 3.08
N ASN A 22 3.95 -21.17 4.14
CA ASN A 22 3.24 -22.11 4.99
C ASN A 22 2.19 -22.91 4.19
N LEU A 23 1.37 -22.24 3.39
CA LEU A 23 0.36 -22.87 2.52
C LEU A 23 1.00 -23.78 1.45
N LEU A 24 2.05 -23.33 0.76
CA LEU A 24 2.78 -24.12 -0.24
C LEU A 24 3.42 -25.38 0.37
N SER A 25 3.84 -25.30 1.63
CA SER A 25 4.44 -26.42 2.35
C SER A 25 3.42 -27.38 2.98
N VAL A 26 2.13 -27.12 2.84
CA VAL A 26 1.04 -27.87 3.50
C VAL A 26 1.23 -27.89 5.02
N GLY A 27 1.64 -26.75 5.58
CA GLY A 27 1.90 -26.59 7.01
C GLY A 27 3.19 -27.25 7.53
N ARG A 28 4.05 -27.82 6.67
CA ARG A 28 5.36 -28.35 7.11
C ARG A 28 6.32 -27.26 7.56
N ILE A 29 6.26 -26.08 6.94
CA ILE A 29 7.04 -24.92 7.34
C ILE A 29 6.12 -24.04 8.20
N PRO A 30 6.38 -23.89 9.51
CA PRO A 30 5.59 -23.02 10.37
C PRO A 30 5.78 -21.54 9.97
N LEU A 31 4.86 -20.66 10.39
CA LEU A 31 4.88 -19.25 10.02
C LEU A 31 6.22 -18.56 10.36
N TRP A 32 6.77 -18.80 11.56
CA TRP A 32 8.08 -18.27 11.93
C TRP A 32 9.21 -18.75 11.01
N GLY A 33 9.13 -19.99 10.50
CA GLY A 33 10.06 -20.53 9.52
C GLY A 33 9.90 -19.85 8.16
N GLY A 34 8.67 -19.56 7.76
CA GLY A 34 8.37 -18.73 6.58
C GLY A 34 8.99 -17.33 6.68
N VAL A 35 8.85 -16.67 7.83
CA VAL A 35 9.46 -15.36 8.11
C VAL A 35 10.98 -15.39 8.04
N LEU A 36 11.64 -16.48 8.44
CA LEU A 36 13.09 -16.61 8.29
C LEU A 36 13.50 -16.82 6.82
N ILE A 37 12.70 -17.56 6.05
CA ILE A 37 12.95 -17.78 4.63
C ILE A 37 12.85 -16.48 3.85
N THR A 38 12.02 -15.52 4.26
CA THR A 38 11.97 -14.22 3.59
C THR A 38 13.30 -13.47 3.68
N ILE A 39 14.19 -13.74 4.64
CA ILE A 39 15.55 -13.17 4.61
C ILE A 39 16.29 -13.51 3.29
N ALA A 40 15.97 -14.63 2.65
CA ALA A 40 16.50 -14.99 1.34
C ALA A 40 16.09 -14.01 0.23
N ASP A 41 14.88 -13.42 0.30
CA ASP A 41 14.40 -12.43 -0.67
C ASP A 41 15.31 -11.20 -0.73
N THR A 42 15.91 -10.88 0.41
CA THR A 42 16.75 -9.72 0.59
C THR A 42 18.05 -9.91 -0.19
N PHE A 43 18.58 -11.13 -0.19
CA PHE A 43 19.73 -11.50 -1.02
C PHE A 43 19.37 -11.54 -2.51
N VAL A 44 18.17 -12.03 -2.86
CA VAL A 44 17.68 -12.02 -4.25
C VAL A 44 17.57 -10.58 -4.77
N PHE A 45 17.02 -9.68 -3.96
CA PHE A 45 16.94 -8.26 -4.29
C PHE A 45 18.32 -7.64 -4.50
N LEU A 46 19.25 -7.83 -3.56
CA LEU A 46 20.62 -7.30 -3.66
C LEU A 46 21.35 -7.85 -4.89
N PHE A 47 21.10 -9.10 -5.25
CA PHE A 47 21.62 -9.70 -6.46
C PHE A 47 21.04 -9.04 -7.71
N LEU A 48 19.72 -8.85 -7.78
CA LEU A 48 19.03 -8.23 -8.92
C LEU A 48 19.36 -6.75 -9.10
N ASP A 49 19.52 -6.00 -8.01
CA ASP A 49 19.90 -4.57 -8.05
C ASP A 49 21.28 -4.35 -8.70
N LYS A 50 22.16 -5.36 -8.68
CA LYS A 50 23.44 -5.31 -9.39
C LYS A 50 23.28 -5.24 -10.92
N TYR A 51 22.18 -5.75 -11.48
CA TYR A 51 21.93 -5.83 -12.92
C TYR A 51 21.26 -4.59 -13.52
N GLY A 52 20.97 -3.58 -12.68
CA GLY A 52 20.44 -2.29 -13.10
C GLY A 52 18.91 -2.24 -13.28
N LEU A 53 18.40 -1.01 -13.34
CA LEU A 53 16.97 -0.70 -13.20
C LEU A 53 16.07 -1.38 -14.26
N ARG A 54 16.51 -1.48 -15.52
CA ARG A 54 15.70 -2.10 -16.59
C ARG A 54 15.41 -3.58 -16.35
N LYS A 55 16.38 -4.33 -15.80
CA LYS A 55 16.20 -5.76 -15.50
C LYS A 55 15.26 -5.94 -14.32
N LEU A 56 15.30 -5.00 -13.38
CA LEU A 56 14.43 -5.00 -12.22
C LEU A 56 12.98 -4.64 -12.59
N GLU A 57 12.76 -3.64 -13.44
CA GLU A 57 11.43 -3.35 -14.00
C GLU A 57 10.86 -4.56 -14.75
N ALA A 58 11.68 -5.28 -15.52
CA ALA A 58 11.25 -6.51 -16.18
C ALA A 58 10.88 -7.62 -15.17
N PHE A 59 11.59 -7.70 -14.05
CA PHE A 59 11.26 -8.62 -12.96
C PHE A 59 9.94 -8.26 -12.27
N PHE A 60 9.66 -6.96 -12.07
CA PHE A 60 8.34 -6.51 -11.61
C PHE A 60 7.23 -6.87 -12.59
N GLY A 61 7.46 -6.64 -13.88
CA GLY A 61 6.52 -7.08 -14.92
C GLY A 61 6.25 -8.58 -14.86
N PHE A 62 7.27 -9.39 -14.60
CA PHE A 62 7.14 -10.83 -14.39
C PHE A 62 6.30 -11.19 -13.16
N LEU A 63 6.56 -10.59 -12.00
CA LEU A 63 5.77 -10.84 -10.78
C LEU A 63 4.31 -10.39 -10.94
N ILE A 64 4.07 -9.22 -11.55
CA ILE A 64 2.73 -8.73 -11.86
C ILE A 64 2.01 -9.68 -12.82
N THR A 65 2.72 -10.23 -13.81
CA THR A 65 2.15 -11.22 -14.72
C THR A 65 1.76 -12.50 -13.98
N ILE A 66 2.59 -12.98 -13.04
CA ILE A 66 2.22 -14.12 -12.18
C ILE A 66 0.93 -13.81 -11.42
N MET A 67 0.87 -12.66 -10.72
CA MET A 67 -0.33 -12.28 -9.97
C MET A 67 -1.58 -12.21 -10.85
N ALA A 68 -1.48 -11.61 -12.04
CA ALA A 68 -2.59 -11.51 -12.98
C ALA A 68 -3.06 -12.89 -13.45
N LEU A 69 -2.14 -13.82 -13.71
CA LEU A 69 -2.47 -15.18 -14.14
C LEU A 69 -3.04 -16.02 -13.00
N THR A 70 -2.46 -15.96 -11.80
CA THR A 70 -2.93 -16.75 -10.65
C THR A 70 -4.30 -16.28 -10.19
N PHE A 71 -4.47 -14.98 -9.93
CA PHE A 71 -5.76 -14.45 -9.49
C PHE A 71 -6.81 -14.46 -10.62
N GLY A 72 -6.38 -14.33 -11.88
CA GLY A 72 -7.25 -14.55 -13.04
C GLY A 72 -7.72 -16.00 -13.15
N TYR A 73 -6.86 -16.98 -12.88
CA TYR A 73 -7.25 -18.38 -12.82
C TYR A 73 -8.28 -18.63 -11.71
N GLU A 74 -8.07 -18.07 -10.51
CA GLU A 74 -9.05 -18.15 -9.41
C GLU A 74 -10.40 -17.57 -9.84
N TYR A 75 -10.40 -16.39 -10.45
CA TYR A 75 -11.63 -15.75 -10.92
C TYR A 75 -12.41 -16.62 -11.92
N VAL A 76 -11.72 -17.24 -12.88
CA VAL A 76 -12.34 -18.12 -13.87
C VAL A 76 -12.82 -19.43 -13.25
N THR A 77 -12.11 -19.96 -12.26
CA THR A 77 -12.44 -21.21 -11.57
C THR A 77 -13.66 -21.05 -10.66
N VAL A 78 -13.69 -19.96 -9.88
CA VAL A 78 -14.76 -19.64 -8.93
C VAL A 78 -16.05 -19.20 -9.64
N LYS A 79 -15.95 -18.65 -10.86
CA LYS A 79 -17.08 -18.22 -11.70
C LYS A 79 -18.08 -17.30 -10.96
N PRO A 80 -17.62 -16.18 -10.39
CA PRO A 80 -18.52 -15.22 -9.76
C PRO A 80 -19.52 -14.66 -10.78
N SER A 81 -20.70 -14.26 -10.31
CA SER A 81 -21.75 -13.70 -11.15
C SER A 81 -21.32 -12.40 -11.83
N GLN A 82 -21.06 -12.45 -13.15
CA GLN A 82 -20.56 -11.31 -13.91
C GLN A 82 -21.50 -10.10 -13.86
N SER A 83 -22.81 -10.34 -13.86
CA SER A 83 -23.81 -9.27 -13.76
C SER A 83 -23.70 -8.51 -12.42
N GLN A 84 -23.44 -9.22 -11.32
CA GLN A 84 -23.28 -8.61 -10.01
C GLN A 84 -21.95 -7.87 -9.88
N VAL A 85 -20.86 -8.44 -10.42
CA VAL A 85 -19.55 -7.79 -10.47
C VAL A 85 -19.62 -6.48 -11.26
N LEU A 86 -20.17 -6.50 -12.48
CA LEU A 86 -20.37 -5.29 -13.29
C LEU A 86 -21.25 -4.25 -12.58
N LYS A 87 -22.34 -4.68 -11.93
CA LYS A 87 -23.20 -3.77 -11.17
C LYS A 87 -22.43 -3.14 -10.00
N GLY A 88 -21.64 -3.92 -9.26
CA GLY A 88 -20.82 -3.43 -8.14
C GLY A 88 -19.69 -2.50 -8.57
N MET A 89 -19.14 -2.66 -9.77
CA MET A 89 -18.08 -1.81 -10.30
C MET A 89 -18.55 -0.39 -10.65
N PHE A 90 -19.77 -0.24 -11.17
CA PHE A 90 -20.26 1.04 -11.70
C PHE A 90 -21.34 1.71 -10.85
N VAL A 91 -21.99 0.98 -9.94
CA VAL A 91 -23.08 1.51 -9.10
C VAL A 91 -22.64 1.54 -7.63
N PRO A 92 -22.26 2.72 -7.09
CA PRO A 92 -21.96 2.86 -5.68
C PRO A 92 -23.27 2.78 -4.87
N SER A 93 -23.60 1.59 -4.37
CA SER A 93 -24.78 1.36 -3.53
C SER A 93 -24.44 0.39 -2.41
N CYS A 94 -24.87 0.69 -1.19
CA CYS A 94 -24.89 -0.30 -0.12
C CYS A 94 -26.23 -0.27 0.61
N SER A 95 -27.06 -1.27 0.35
CA SER A 95 -28.30 -1.49 1.10
C SER A 95 -27.99 -2.22 2.41
N GLY A 96 -28.03 -1.51 3.54
CA GLY A 96 -27.85 -2.11 4.87
C GLY A 96 -26.41 -2.18 5.39
N CYS A 97 -25.47 -1.41 4.83
CA CYS A 97 -24.13 -1.25 5.42
C CYS A 97 -24.24 -0.72 6.86
N ARG A 98 -23.57 -1.40 7.79
CA ARG A 98 -23.32 -0.89 9.14
C ARG A 98 -21.93 -0.24 9.16
N THR A 99 -21.58 0.35 10.31
CA THR A 99 -20.27 0.98 10.55
C THR A 99 -19.06 0.14 10.10
N PRO A 100 -18.94 -1.17 10.40
CA PRO A 100 -17.75 -1.94 10.04
C PRO A 100 -17.56 -2.13 8.52
N GLN A 101 -18.64 -2.22 7.73
CA GLN A 101 -18.52 -2.32 6.27
C GLN A 101 -18.07 -0.99 5.66
N ILE A 102 -18.54 0.13 6.21
CA ILE A 102 -18.11 1.47 5.79
C ILE A 102 -16.63 1.67 6.14
N GLU A 103 -16.21 1.25 7.35
CA GLU A 103 -14.82 1.23 7.78
C GLU A 103 -13.91 0.44 6.83
N GLN A 104 -14.32 -0.76 6.43
CA GLN A 104 -13.58 -1.56 5.45
C GLN A 104 -13.50 -0.88 4.09
N ALA A 105 -14.62 -0.34 3.57
CA ALA A 105 -14.63 0.37 2.30
C ALA A 105 -13.70 1.60 2.31
N VAL A 106 -13.69 2.32 3.43
CA VAL A 106 -12.84 3.48 3.66
C VAL A 106 -11.36 3.05 3.82
N GLY A 107 -11.11 1.92 4.47
CA GLY A 107 -9.77 1.31 4.59
C GLY A 107 -9.16 0.89 3.25
N ILE A 108 -9.97 0.38 2.32
CA ILE A 108 -9.51 0.03 0.96
C ILE A 108 -8.93 1.26 0.24
N VAL A 109 -9.54 2.44 0.40
CA VAL A 109 -9.01 3.67 -0.21
C VAL A 109 -7.61 4.00 0.31
N GLY A 110 -7.40 3.86 1.62
CA GLY A 110 -6.09 4.08 2.25
C GLY A 110 -5.06 3.03 1.83
N ALA A 111 -5.46 1.76 1.73
CA ALA A 111 -4.58 0.67 1.34
C ALA A 111 -4.14 0.76 -0.14
N VAL A 112 -4.99 1.26 -1.04
CA VAL A 112 -4.67 1.40 -2.47
C VAL A 112 -3.71 2.57 -2.72
N ILE A 113 -3.84 3.67 -1.97
CA ILE A 113 -3.00 4.85 -2.15
C ILE A 113 -1.82 4.76 -1.18
N MET A 114 -0.73 4.15 -1.61
CA MET A 114 0.47 4.03 -0.79
C MET A 114 1.38 5.26 -0.96
N PRO A 115 1.74 5.97 0.12
CA PRO A 115 2.53 7.20 0.04
C PRO A 115 3.96 6.95 -0.47
N HIS A 116 4.57 5.81 -0.13
CA HIS A 116 5.91 5.46 -0.61
C HIS A 116 5.96 5.24 -2.12
N ASN A 117 4.87 4.77 -2.73
CA ASN A 117 4.76 4.62 -4.18
C ASN A 117 4.77 5.96 -4.90
N MET A 118 4.25 7.03 -4.28
CA MET A 118 4.33 8.38 -4.86
C MET A 118 5.79 8.85 -4.96
N TYR A 119 6.59 8.63 -3.91
CA TYR A 119 8.02 8.95 -3.92
C TYR A 119 8.77 8.07 -4.93
N LEU A 120 8.48 6.77 -4.95
CA LEU A 120 9.08 5.82 -5.89
C LEU A 120 8.82 6.22 -7.34
N HIS A 121 7.57 6.47 -7.74
CA HIS A 121 7.23 6.90 -9.11
C HIS A 121 7.94 8.20 -9.48
N SER A 122 7.98 9.18 -8.56
CA SER A 122 8.68 10.45 -8.81
C SER A 122 10.18 10.28 -9.06
N ALA A 123 10.79 9.24 -8.50
CA ALA A 123 12.19 8.90 -8.70
C ALA A 123 12.40 8.06 -9.98
N LEU A 124 11.53 7.10 -10.25
CA LEU A 124 11.60 6.24 -11.45
C LEU A 124 11.49 7.04 -12.74
N VAL A 125 10.67 8.10 -12.76
CA VAL A 125 10.56 9.03 -13.89
C VAL A 125 11.92 9.68 -14.23
N LYS A 126 12.79 9.90 -13.24
CA LYS A 126 14.14 10.45 -13.45
C LYS A 126 15.13 9.45 -14.02
N SER A 127 14.80 8.15 -14.06
CA SER A 127 15.67 7.12 -14.64
C SER A 127 15.75 7.21 -16.16
N ARG A 128 14.75 7.80 -16.82
CA ARG A 128 14.73 8.02 -18.26
C ARG A 128 15.46 9.33 -18.57
N GLN A 129 16.33 9.30 -19.58
CA GLN A 129 17.01 10.50 -20.04
C GLN A 129 16.05 11.31 -20.91
N VAL A 130 15.70 12.51 -20.45
CA VAL A 130 14.82 13.46 -21.16
C VAL A 130 15.53 14.81 -21.19
N ASN A 131 15.61 15.44 -22.36
CA ASN A 131 16.17 16.78 -22.47
C ASN A 131 15.21 17.82 -21.88
N ARG A 132 15.49 18.26 -20.65
CA ARG A 132 14.63 19.21 -19.92
C ARG A 132 14.62 20.62 -20.52
N ASN A 133 15.56 20.93 -21.41
CA ASN A 133 15.60 22.22 -22.10
C ASN A 133 14.59 22.28 -23.26
N ASN A 134 14.18 21.14 -23.81
CA ASN A 134 13.22 21.04 -24.89
C ASN A 134 11.81 20.74 -24.36
N LYS A 135 10.93 21.74 -24.42
CA LYS A 135 9.53 21.61 -23.93
C LYS A 135 8.74 20.52 -24.66
N GLN A 136 9.05 20.25 -25.94
CA GLN A 136 8.35 19.21 -26.70
C GLN A 136 8.71 17.81 -26.19
N GLU A 137 9.98 17.54 -25.94
CA GLU A 137 10.45 16.26 -25.38
C GLU A 137 9.90 16.02 -23.97
N VAL A 138 9.82 17.05 -23.13
CA VAL A 138 9.21 16.94 -21.79
C VAL A 138 7.71 16.60 -21.89
N ARG A 139 7.00 17.23 -22.84
CA ARG A 139 5.57 16.95 -23.07
C ARG A 139 5.35 15.51 -23.58
N GLU A 140 6.21 15.05 -24.47
CA GLU A 140 6.18 13.68 -24.99
C GLU A 140 6.49 12.66 -23.89
N ALA A 141 7.53 12.91 -23.08
CA ALA A 141 7.86 12.08 -21.94
C ALA A 141 6.69 12.00 -20.95
N ASN A 142 6.06 13.13 -20.61
CA ASN A 142 4.88 13.16 -19.73
C ASN A 142 3.72 12.32 -20.29
N LYS A 143 3.50 12.34 -21.61
CA LYS A 143 2.49 11.49 -22.26
C LYS A 143 2.82 10.00 -22.09
N TYR A 144 4.07 9.59 -22.30
CA TYR A 144 4.47 8.20 -22.14
C TYR A 144 4.40 7.73 -20.68
N PHE A 145 4.87 8.54 -19.73
CA PHE A 145 4.74 8.22 -18.30
C PHE A 145 3.30 8.12 -17.85
N PHE A 146 2.41 8.96 -18.40
CA PHE A 146 0.97 8.86 -18.14
C PHE A 146 0.41 7.54 -18.65
N ILE A 147 0.71 7.15 -19.90
CA ILE A 147 0.26 5.88 -20.48
C ILE A 147 0.79 4.68 -19.67
N GLU A 148 2.07 4.68 -19.34
CA GLU A 148 2.71 3.63 -18.54
C GLU A 148 2.03 3.48 -17.18
N SER A 149 1.80 4.59 -16.48
CA SER A 149 1.13 4.58 -15.17
C SER A 149 -0.33 4.15 -15.28
N CYS A 150 -1.05 4.58 -16.32
CA CYS A 150 -2.43 4.16 -16.57
C CYS A 150 -2.54 2.66 -16.81
N ILE A 151 -1.64 2.07 -17.61
CA ILE A 151 -1.64 0.63 -17.88
C ILE A 151 -1.35 -0.14 -16.58
N ALA A 152 -0.32 0.26 -15.82
CA ALA A 152 0.05 -0.41 -14.58
C ALA A 152 -1.09 -0.36 -13.54
N LEU A 153 -1.71 0.81 -13.35
CA LEU A 153 -2.84 0.97 -12.43
C LEU A 153 -4.10 0.23 -12.91
N PHE A 154 -4.32 0.15 -14.22
CA PHE A 154 -5.43 -0.62 -14.79
C PHE A 154 -5.27 -2.13 -14.57
N VAL A 155 -4.05 -2.67 -14.74
CA VAL A 155 -3.76 -4.07 -14.41
C VAL A 155 -3.96 -4.34 -12.92
N SER A 156 -3.47 -3.44 -12.05
CA SER A 156 -3.70 -3.51 -10.61
C SER A 156 -5.19 -3.49 -10.26
N PHE A 157 -5.98 -2.62 -10.91
CA PHE A 157 -7.44 -2.60 -10.76
C PHE A 157 -8.08 -3.94 -11.13
N ILE A 158 -7.70 -4.56 -12.25
CA ILE A 158 -8.23 -5.87 -12.66
C ILE A 158 -7.89 -6.94 -11.62
N ILE A 159 -6.64 -6.98 -11.14
CA ILE A 159 -6.22 -7.93 -10.09
C ILE A 159 -7.07 -7.77 -8.83
N ASN A 160 -7.29 -6.53 -8.38
CA ASN A 160 -8.12 -6.25 -7.22
C ASN A 160 -9.57 -6.68 -7.42
N VAL A 161 -10.14 -6.45 -8.62
CA VAL A 161 -11.49 -6.94 -8.96
C VAL A 161 -11.54 -8.47 -8.90
N PHE A 162 -10.52 -9.18 -9.39
CA PHE A 162 -10.47 -10.65 -9.30
C PHE A 162 -10.46 -11.13 -7.85
N VAL A 163 -9.55 -10.60 -7.03
CA VAL A 163 -9.41 -11.01 -5.62
C VAL A 163 -10.70 -10.74 -4.84
N VAL A 164 -11.26 -9.52 -4.95
CA VAL A 164 -12.48 -9.14 -4.22
C VAL A 164 -13.67 -9.99 -4.68
N SER A 165 -13.81 -10.28 -5.97
CA SER A 165 -14.92 -11.08 -6.49
C SER A 165 -14.82 -12.55 -6.08
N VAL A 166 -13.62 -13.13 -6.11
CA VAL A 166 -13.37 -14.50 -5.66
C VAL A 166 -13.69 -14.63 -4.17
N PHE A 167 -13.28 -13.66 -3.36
CA PHE A 167 -13.57 -13.67 -1.92
C PHE A 167 -15.06 -13.42 -1.65
N ALA A 168 -15.72 -12.55 -2.39
CA ALA A 168 -17.15 -12.35 -2.26
C ALA A 168 -17.91 -13.66 -2.53
N GLU A 169 -17.61 -14.38 -3.61
CA GLU A 169 -18.30 -15.64 -3.92
C GLU A 169 -17.98 -16.75 -2.90
N ALA A 170 -16.73 -16.87 -2.46
CA ALA A 170 -16.31 -17.92 -1.55
C ALA A 170 -16.78 -17.73 -0.10
N PHE A 171 -16.88 -16.49 0.38
CA PHE A 171 -17.11 -16.18 1.79
C PHE A 171 -18.49 -15.56 2.09
N PHE A 172 -19.14 -14.91 1.13
CA PHE A 172 -20.35 -14.13 1.42
C PHE A 172 -21.50 -15.03 1.87
N GLY A 173 -21.98 -14.79 3.09
CA GLY A 173 -23.09 -15.53 3.70
C GLY A 173 -22.76 -16.95 4.18
N LYS A 174 -21.47 -17.32 4.29
CA LYS A 174 -21.03 -18.62 4.80
C LYS A 174 -20.74 -18.58 6.30
N THR A 175 -21.11 -19.65 7.01
CA THR A 175 -20.78 -19.84 8.44
C THR A 175 -19.55 -20.75 8.61
N ASN A 176 -18.88 -20.67 9.76
CA ASN A 176 -17.71 -21.52 10.02
C ASN A 176 -18.06 -23.02 9.96
N GLU A 177 -19.22 -23.41 10.50
CA GLU A 177 -19.70 -24.80 10.47
C GLU A 177 -19.79 -25.37 9.03
N GLN A 178 -20.37 -24.60 8.10
CA GLN A 178 -20.49 -25.00 6.69
C GLN A 178 -19.12 -25.22 6.03
N VAL A 179 -18.16 -24.35 6.34
CA VAL A 179 -16.80 -24.45 5.78
C VAL A 179 -16.06 -25.65 6.35
N VAL A 180 -16.19 -25.91 7.67
CA VAL A 180 -15.60 -27.09 8.31
C VAL A 180 -16.13 -28.37 7.71
N GLU A 181 -17.43 -28.46 7.45
CA GLU A 181 -18.06 -29.63 6.84
C GLU A 181 -17.47 -29.92 5.45
N VAL A 182 -17.39 -28.90 4.59
CA VAL A 182 -16.80 -29.03 3.24
C VAL A 182 -15.33 -29.41 3.33
N CYS A 183 -14.55 -28.74 4.18
CA CYS A 183 -13.13 -29.03 4.35
C CYS A 183 -12.86 -30.45 4.87
N THR A 184 -13.70 -30.95 5.78
CA THR A 184 -13.58 -32.30 6.34
C THR A 184 -13.89 -33.36 5.28
N ASN A 185 -14.94 -33.13 4.48
CA ASN A 185 -15.32 -34.04 3.40
C ASN A 185 -14.22 -34.16 2.32
N THR A 186 -13.56 -33.04 2.00
CA THR A 186 -12.43 -32.98 1.05
C THR A 186 -11.10 -33.46 1.66
N SER A 187 -11.09 -33.94 2.92
CA SER A 187 -9.89 -34.39 3.64
C SER A 187 -8.76 -33.35 3.68
N SER A 188 -9.12 -32.07 3.83
CA SER A 188 -8.12 -31.01 3.85
C SER A 188 -7.30 -31.06 5.14
N PRO A 189 -5.96 -30.91 5.08
CA PRO A 189 -5.10 -30.97 6.24
C PRO A 189 -5.29 -29.78 7.19
N HIS A 190 -6.13 -28.80 6.84
CA HIS A 190 -6.33 -27.54 7.55
C HIS A 190 -7.78 -27.39 8.06
N ALA A 191 -8.56 -28.49 8.08
CA ALA A 191 -9.94 -28.48 8.56
C ALA A 191 -10.08 -28.07 10.03
N GLY A 192 -9.03 -28.24 10.84
CA GLY A 192 -8.99 -27.81 12.25
C GLY A 192 -8.76 -26.31 12.48
N LEU A 193 -8.59 -25.52 11.41
CA LEU A 193 -8.32 -24.08 11.51
C LEU A 193 -9.56 -23.25 11.90
N PHE A 194 -10.75 -23.71 11.53
CA PHE A 194 -11.98 -22.96 11.72
C PHE A 194 -12.68 -23.43 13.01
N PRO A 195 -13.10 -22.51 13.88
CA PRO A 195 -13.84 -22.86 15.07
C PRO A 195 -15.24 -23.38 14.68
N LYS A 196 -15.74 -24.40 15.38
CA LYS A 196 -17.03 -25.06 15.06
C LYS A 196 -18.21 -24.25 15.61
N ASP A 197 -18.40 -23.08 15.03
CA ASP A 197 -19.34 -22.07 15.53
C ASP A 197 -20.32 -21.68 14.42
N ASN A 198 -21.49 -21.19 14.81
CA ASN A 198 -22.48 -20.60 13.90
C ASN A 198 -22.21 -19.11 13.58
N SER A 199 -21.04 -18.59 13.94
CA SER A 199 -20.62 -17.23 13.60
C SER A 199 -20.26 -17.12 12.13
N THR A 200 -20.36 -15.89 11.60
CA THR A 200 -19.90 -15.57 10.24
C THR A 200 -18.40 -15.74 10.16
N LEU A 201 -17.92 -16.33 9.07
CA LEU A 201 -16.51 -16.60 8.87
C LEU A 201 -15.68 -15.31 8.82
N ALA A 202 -14.70 -15.19 9.72
CA ALA A 202 -13.72 -14.11 9.67
C ALA A 202 -12.72 -14.39 8.54
N VAL A 203 -12.57 -13.42 7.63
CA VAL A 203 -11.74 -13.54 6.43
C VAL A 203 -10.34 -13.01 6.71
N ASP A 204 -9.33 -13.82 6.43
CA ASP A 204 -7.94 -13.40 6.35
C ASP A 204 -7.27 -14.09 5.13
N ILE A 205 -6.05 -13.67 4.78
CA ILE A 205 -5.33 -14.17 3.60
C ILE A 205 -5.03 -15.67 3.70
N TYR A 206 -4.83 -16.18 4.92
CA TYR A 206 -4.51 -17.59 5.20
C TYR A 206 -5.76 -18.48 5.11
N LYS A 207 -6.80 -18.15 5.87
CA LYS A 207 -8.15 -18.75 5.80
C LYS A 207 -8.72 -18.66 4.39
N GLY A 208 -8.47 -17.53 3.71
CA GLY A 208 -8.66 -17.29 2.27
C GLY A 208 -8.27 -18.49 1.41
N GLY A 209 -6.97 -18.81 1.43
CA GLY A 209 -6.41 -19.90 0.62
C GLY A 209 -6.94 -21.29 1.01
N VAL A 210 -7.19 -21.51 2.30
CA VAL A 210 -7.74 -22.79 2.77
C VAL A 210 -9.16 -23.01 2.27
N VAL A 211 -10.02 -21.99 2.37
CA VAL A 211 -11.41 -22.06 1.86
C VAL A 211 -11.40 -22.31 0.36
N LEU A 212 -10.58 -21.59 -0.40
CA LEU A 212 -10.45 -21.82 -1.84
C LEU A 212 -10.04 -23.28 -2.14
N GLY A 213 -9.08 -23.81 -1.37
CA GLY A 213 -8.67 -25.21 -1.44
C GLY A 213 -9.80 -26.21 -1.16
N CYS A 214 -10.63 -25.95 -0.15
CA CYS A 214 -11.72 -26.84 0.23
C CYS A 214 -12.87 -26.85 -0.78
N TYR A 215 -13.24 -25.68 -1.31
CA TYR A 215 -14.40 -25.53 -2.22
C TYR A 215 -14.06 -25.78 -3.68
N PHE A 216 -12.88 -25.34 -4.14
CA PHE A 216 -12.49 -25.36 -5.56
C PHE A 216 -11.32 -26.30 -5.85
N GLY A 217 -10.80 -26.96 -4.81
CA GLY A 217 -9.80 -28.03 -4.90
C GLY A 217 -8.38 -27.57 -4.60
N PRO A 218 -7.44 -28.52 -4.37
CA PRO A 218 -6.08 -28.21 -3.92
C PRO A 218 -5.30 -27.28 -4.85
N ALA A 219 -5.57 -27.32 -6.16
CA ALA A 219 -4.92 -26.46 -7.13
C ALA A 219 -5.17 -24.96 -6.84
N ALA A 220 -6.39 -24.60 -6.44
CA ALA A 220 -6.75 -23.22 -6.11
C ALA A 220 -5.95 -22.70 -4.91
N LEU A 221 -5.76 -23.54 -3.88
CA LEU A 221 -4.93 -23.19 -2.72
C LEU A 221 -3.48 -22.89 -3.12
N TYR A 222 -2.86 -23.74 -3.95
CA TYR A 222 -1.47 -23.54 -4.36
C TYR A 222 -1.32 -22.34 -5.30
N ILE A 223 -2.26 -22.12 -6.22
CA ILE A 223 -2.26 -20.98 -7.14
C ILE A 223 -2.43 -19.67 -6.36
N TRP A 224 -3.34 -19.64 -5.38
CA TRP A 224 -3.49 -18.55 -4.43
C TRP A 224 -2.18 -18.25 -3.68
N ALA A 225 -1.54 -19.29 -3.14
CA ALA A 225 -0.28 -19.13 -2.41
C ALA A 225 0.87 -18.61 -3.30
N VAL A 226 0.98 -19.07 -4.55
CA VAL A 226 1.95 -18.53 -5.53
C VAL A 226 1.67 -17.05 -5.82
N GLY A 227 0.39 -16.68 -5.99
CA GLY A 227 -0.02 -15.29 -6.22
C GLY A 227 0.37 -14.36 -5.06
N ILE A 228 0.11 -14.78 -3.82
CA ILE A 228 0.51 -14.02 -2.62
C ILE A 228 2.03 -13.92 -2.52
N LEU A 229 2.76 -15.01 -2.80
CA LEU A 229 4.22 -14.98 -2.76
C LEU A 229 4.77 -13.97 -3.78
N ALA A 230 4.23 -13.96 -4.99
CA ALA A 230 4.61 -12.97 -6.01
C ALA A 230 4.30 -11.53 -5.57
N ALA A 231 3.15 -11.30 -4.92
CA ALA A 231 2.78 -10.00 -4.36
C ALA A 231 3.75 -9.52 -3.28
N GLY A 232 4.08 -10.40 -2.32
CA GLY A 232 5.02 -10.10 -1.24
C GLY A 232 6.41 -9.75 -1.78
N GLN A 233 6.93 -10.55 -2.73
CA GLN A 233 8.22 -10.29 -3.37
C GLN A 233 8.25 -8.98 -4.15
N SER A 234 7.18 -8.65 -4.87
CA SER A 234 7.09 -7.40 -5.63
C SER A 234 7.17 -6.18 -4.71
N SER A 235 6.43 -6.21 -3.61
CA SER A 235 6.32 -5.07 -2.69
C SER A 235 7.60 -4.85 -1.87
N THR A 236 8.32 -5.92 -1.53
CA THR A 236 9.62 -5.85 -0.82
C THR A 236 10.66 -5.06 -1.59
N MET A 237 10.70 -5.27 -2.89
CA MET A 237 11.63 -4.55 -3.76
C MET A 237 11.19 -3.10 -3.97
N THR A 238 9.89 -2.80 -4.09
CA THR A 238 9.42 -1.41 -4.21
C THR A 238 9.64 -0.64 -2.90
N GLY A 239 9.44 -1.27 -1.75
CA GLY A 239 9.73 -0.72 -0.42
C GLY A 239 11.20 -0.33 -0.27
N THR A 240 12.12 -1.23 -0.57
CA THR A 240 13.57 -0.96 -0.49
C THR A 240 14.04 0.15 -1.44
N TYR A 241 13.52 0.23 -2.67
CA TYR A 241 13.81 1.35 -3.57
C TYR A 241 13.22 2.67 -3.10
N SER A 242 11.97 2.66 -2.63
CA SER A 242 11.33 3.87 -2.13
C SER A 242 12.08 4.43 -0.91
N GLY A 243 12.53 3.55 0.00
CA GLY A 243 13.35 3.92 1.16
C GLY A 243 14.69 4.50 0.75
N GLN A 244 15.32 3.98 -0.31
CA GLN A 244 16.52 4.59 -0.85
C GLN A 244 16.32 6.06 -1.22
N PHE A 245 15.29 6.36 -2.01
CA PHE A 245 15.05 7.73 -2.48
C PHE A 245 14.62 8.66 -1.36
N VAL A 246 13.85 8.14 -0.39
CA VAL A 246 13.40 8.90 0.78
C VAL A 246 14.57 9.23 1.70
N MET A 247 15.44 8.27 2.05
CA MET A 247 16.62 8.52 2.89
C MET A 247 17.61 9.48 2.23
N GLU A 248 17.91 9.29 0.95
CA GLU A 248 18.86 10.16 0.22
C GLU A 248 18.28 11.56 -0.02
N GLY A 249 16.96 11.66 -0.23
CA GLY A 249 16.28 12.93 -0.46
C GLY A 249 16.07 13.75 0.82
N PHE A 250 15.51 13.14 1.87
CA PHE A 250 15.12 13.87 3.10
C PHE A 250 16.21 13.92 4.15
N LEU A 251 16.97 12.84 4.35
CA LEU A 251 17.98 12.75 5.42
C LEU A 251 19.40 13.02 4.90
N ASN A 252 19.59 13.13 3.58
CA ASN A 252 20.90 13.22 2.92
C ASN A 252 21.89 12.15 3.40
N LEU A 253 21.37 10.98 3.81
CA LEU A 253 22.13 9.85 4.33
C LEU A 253 22.49 8.91 3.18
N LYS A 254 23.76 8.96 2.77
CA LYS A 254 24.32 8.07 1.73
C LYS A 254 24.85 6.79 2.36
N TRP A 255 23.96 5.83 2.55
CA TRP A 255 24.32 4.49 3.04
C TRP A 255 24.67 3.54 1.91
N SER A 256 25.47 2.51 2.23
CA SER A 256 25.62 1.39 1.30
C SER A 256 24.27 0.68 1.15
N ARG A 257 23.96 0.25 -0.08
CA ARG A 257 22.70 -0.45 -0.40
C ARG A 257 22.48 -1.66 0.51
N PHE A 258 23.54 -2.42 0.76
CA PHE A 258 23.52 -3.58 1.64
C PHE A 258 23.15 -3.21 3.09
N ALA A 259 23.81 -2.21 3.68
CA ALA A 259 23.56 -1.82 5.06
C ALA A 259 22.13 -1.31 5.27
N ARG A 260 21.60 -0.54 4.30
CA ARG A 260 20.22 -0.04 4.33
C ARG A 260 19.23 -1.19 4.34
N VAL A 261 19.33 -2.08 3.35
CA VAL A 261 18.42 -3.20 3.16
C VAL A 261 18.46 -4.13 4.38
N VAL A 262 19.64 -4.46 4.90
CA VAL A 262 19.78 -5.30 6.11
C VAL A 262 19.13 -4.62 7.32
N LEU A 263 19.33 -3.31 7.51
CA LEU A 263 18.73 -2.60 8.64
C LEU A 263 17.20 -2.60 8.54
N THR A 264 16.63 -2.14 7.42
CA THR A 264 15.17 -2.02 7.27
C THR A 264 14.49 -3.38 7.39
N ARG A 265 15.09 -4.42 6.79
CA ARG A 265 14.61 -5.80 6.92
C ARG A 265 14.74 -6.34 8.33
N SER A 266 15.82 -6.03 9.05
CA SER A 266 15.94 -6.44 10.46
C SER A 266 14.85 -5.81 11.32
N ILE A 267 14.55 -4.53 11.12
CA ILE A 267 13.50 -3.81 11.85
C ILE A 267 12.11 -4.36 11.51
N ALA A 268 11.86 -4.81 10.27
CA ALA A 268 10.58 -5.40 9.88
C ALA A 268 10.43 -6.87 10.32
N ILE A 269 11.49 -7.68 10.19
CA ILE A 269 11.46 -9.11 10.45
C ILE A 269 11.45 -9.41 11.95
N ILE A 270 12.18 -8.66 12.78
CA ILE A 270 12.27 -8.97 14.22
C ILE A 270 10.89 -8.92 14.91
N PRO A 271 10.08 -7.85 14.79
CA PRO A 271 8.74 -7.81 15.40
C PRO A 271 7.83 -8.91 14.84
N THR A 272 7.90 -9.13 13.52
CA THR A 272 7.08 -10.15 12.84
C THR A 272 7.43 -11.56 13.31
N LEU A 273 8.73 -11.85 13.49
CA LEU A 273 9.21 -13.11 14.00
C LEU A 273 8.79 -13.32 15.46
N LEU A 274 8.88 -12.28 16.30
CA LEU A 274 8.43 -12.36 17.70
C LEU A 274 6.93 -12.67 17.77
N VAL A 275 6.10 -11.99 16.99
CA VAL A 275 4.66 -12.27 16.95
C VAL A 275 4.42 -13.69 16.42
N ALA A 276 5.10 -14.13 15.36
CA ALA A 276 4.93 -15.47 14.80
C ALA A 276 5.42 -16.62 15.70
N VAL A 277 6.33 -16.35 16.64
CA VAL A 277 6.85 -17.34 17.61
C VAL A 277 6.01 -17.38 18.88
N PHE A 278 5.58 -16.22 19.38
CA PHE A 278 4.96 -16.10 20.70
C PHE A 278 3.44 -15.91 20.67
N GLN A 279 2.84 -15.66 19.52
CA GLN A 279 1.41 -15.34 19.38
C GLN A 279 0.76 -16.12 18.23
N ASP A 280 -0.57 -16.26 18.31
CA ASP A 280 -1.37 -16.93 17.29
C ASP A 280 -1.60 -16.05 16.05
N VAL A 281 -2.05 -16.68 14.94
CA VAL A 281 -2.30 -16.06 13.64
C VAL A 281 -3.20 -14.82 13.73
N GLU A 282 -4.15 -14.78 14.68
CA GLU A 282 -5.05 -13.65 14.88
C GLU A 282 -4.31 -12.35 15.26
N HIS A 283 -3.18 -12.44 15.96
CA HIS A 283 -2.36 -11.28 16.30
C HIS A 283 -1.54 -10.77 15.10
N LEU A 284 -1.22 -11.63 14.13
CA LEU A 284 -0.61 -11.21 12.85
C LEU A 284 -1.61 -10.40 12.01
N THR A 285 -2.89 -10.80 12.00
CA THR A 285 -3.96 -10.04 11.34
C THR A 285 -4.18 -8.69 12.01
N GLY A 286 -4.23 -8.62 13.34
CA GLY A 286 -4.31 -7.35 14.06
C GLY A 286 -3.11 -6.43 13.82
N MET A 287 -1.91 -7.00 13.65
CA MET A 287 -0.73 -6.24 13.25
C MET A 287 -0.88 -5.65 11.84
N ASN A 288 -1.42 -6.42 10.88
CA ASN A 288 -1.68 -5.92 9.54
C ASN A 288 -2.64 -4.71 9.53
N ASP A 289 -3.70 -4.76 10.34
CA ASP A 289 -4.66 -3.66 10.47
C ASP A 289 -4.01 -2.40 11.08
N PHE A 290 -3.18 -2.58 12.11
CA PHE A 290 -2.39 -1.49 12.67
C PHE A 290 -1.44 -0.85 11.65
N LEU A 291 -0.79 -1.66 10.82
CA LEU A 291 0.12 -1.19 9.77
C LEU A 291 -0.63 -0.41 8.68
N ASN A 292 -1.85 -0.80 8.35
CA ASN A 292 -2.73 -0.02 7.45
C ASN A 292 -3.07 1.35 8.04
N VAL A 293 -3.32 1.44 9.35
CA VAL A 293 -3.54 2.73 10.05
C VAL A 293 -2.26 3.58 10.01
N LEU A 294 -1.08 2.98 10.18
CA LEU A 294 0.18 3.71 10.06
C LEU A 294 0.40 4.27 8.65
N GLN A 295 0.08 3.50 7.61
CA GLN A 295 0.15 3.95 6.22
C GLN A 295 -0.86 5.06 5.92
N SER A 296 -2.05 4.99 6.50
CA SER A 296 -3.09 6.00 6.30
C SER A 296 -2.66 7.35 6.91
N LEU A 297 -2.15 7.36 8.15
CA LEU A 297 -1.57 8.54 8.82
C LEU A 297 -0.48 9.25 8.00
N GLN A 298 0.20 8.52 7.13
CA GLN A 298 1.28 9.03 6.30
C GLN A 298 0.77 9.79 5.05
N LEU A 299 -0.43 9.48 4.58
CA LEU A 299 -0.98 9.96 3.30
C LEU A 299 -1.00 11.49 3.15
N PRO A 300 -1.48 12.28 4.13
CA PRO A 300 -1.52 13.74 3.99
C PRO A 300 -0.14 14.36 3.77
N PHE A 301 0.91 13.78 4.36
CA PHE A 301 2.29 14.26 4.22
C PHE A 301 2.90 14.02 2.85
N ALA A 302 2.36 13.07 2.07
CA ALA A 302 2.77 12.87 0.68
C ALA A 302 1.88 13.68 -0.28
N LEU A 303 0.56 13.59 -0.10
CA LEU A 303 -0.41 14.13 -1.04
C LEU A 303 -0.47 15.67 -1.04
N ILE A 304 -0.47 16.29 0.15
CA ILE A 304 -0.57 17.76 0.26
C ILE A 304 0.64 18.44 -0.39
N PRO A 305 1.90 18.04 -0.10
CA PRO A 305 3.06 18.65 -0.75
C PRO A 305 3.08 18.40 -2.27
N ILE A 306 2.69 17.21 -2.73
CA ILE A 306 2.66 16.91 -4.17
C ILE A 306 1.67 17.81 -4.89
N LEU A 307 0.44 17.98 -4.37
CA LEU A 307 -0.54 18.89 -4.94
C LEU A 307 -0.04 20.34 -4.92
N THR A 308 0.61 20.74 -3.82
CA THR A 308 1.19 22.08 -3.66
C THR A 308 2.26 22.34 -4.73
N PHE A 309 3.29 21.50 -4.80
CA PHE A 309 4.41 21.68 -5.73
C PHE A 309 4.01 21.56 -7.20
N THR A 310 3.10 20.64 -7.53
CA THR A 310 2.58 20.49 -8.91
C THR A 310 1.69 21.67 -9.35
N SER A 311 1.16 22.44 -8.40
CA SER A 311 0.34 23.62 -8.67
C SER A 311 1.13 24.95 -8.68
N LEU A 312 2.35 24.95 -8.15
CA LEU A 312 3.21 26.13 -8.11
C LEU A 312 3.89 26.39 -9.47
N ARG A 313 3.57 27.54 -10.08
CA ARG A 313 4.23 28.00 -11.32
C ARG A 313 5.74 28.17 -11.19
N PRO A 314 6.31 28.65 -10.06
CA PRO A 314 7.77 28.73 -9.93
C PRO A 314 8.48 27.37 -10.03
N VAL A 315 7.83 26.28 -9.64
CA VAL A 315 8.41 24.93 -9.66
C VAL A 315 8.14 24.21 -10.99
N MET A 316 6.90 24.29 -11.50
CA MET A 316 6.48 23.55 -12.70
C MET A 316 6.48 24.37 -14.00
N SER A 317 6.68 25.68 -13.94
CA SER A 317 6.60 26.61 -15.07
C SER A 317 5.33 26.37 -15.91
N ASP A 318 5.48 26.04 -17.19
CA ASP A 318 4.38 25.86 -18.15
C ASP A 318 3.62 24.54 -17.95
N PHE A 319 4.16 23.63 -17.13
CA PHE A 319 3.58 22.32 -16.85
C PHE A 319 2.81 22.28 -15.51
N ALA A 320 2.54 23.44 -14.90
CA ALA A 320 1.76 23.52 -13.68
C ALA A 320 0.32 23.02 -13.88
N ASN A 321 -0.27 22.42 -12.84
CA ASN A 321 -1.64 21.91 -12.88
C ASN A 321 -2.65 23.00 -13.27
N GLY A 322 -3.52 22.66 -14.22
CA GLY A 322 -4.69 23.47 -14.58
C GLY A 322 -5.74 23.50 -13.46
N LEU A 323 -6.71 24.42 -13.56
CA LEU A 323 -7.72 24.65 -12.52
C LEU A 323 -8.56 23.39 -12.21
N GLY A 324 -8.93 22.61 -13.24
CA GLY A 324 -9.67 21.36 -13.04
C GLY A 324 -8.91 20.34 -12.20
N TRP A 325 -7.63 20.11 -12.49
CA TRP A 325 -6.77 19.19 -11.73
C TRP A 325 -6.48 19.68 -10.31
N ARG A 326 -6.40 21.00 -10.12
CA ARG A 326 -6.29 21.63 -8.79
C ARG A 326 -7.52 21.33 -7.92
N ILE A 327 -8.71 21.52 -8.47
CA ILE A 327 -9.97 21.26 -7.75
C ILE A 327 -10.13 19.76 -7.47
N ALA A 328 -9.93 18.91 -8.48
CA ALA A 328 -10.03 17.46 -8.33
C ALA A 328 -9.01 16.93 -7.31
N GLY A 329 -7.75 17.37 -7.38
CA GLY A 329 -6.71 17.03 -6.41
C GLY A 329 -7.04 17.53 -5.00
N GLY A 330 -7.57 18.75 -4.87
CA GLY A 330 -8.00 19.30 -3.59
C GLY A 330 -9.14 18.51 -2.94
N ILE A 331 -10.14 18.10 -3.73
CA ILE A 331 -11.23 17.23 -3.27
C ILE A 331 -10.68 15.87 -2.82
N LEU A 332 -9.79 15.26 -3.61
CA LEU A 332 -9.17 13.97 -3.27
C LEU A 332 -8.39 14.04 -1.94
N VAL A 333 -7.55 15.08 -1.78
CA VAL A 333 -6.82 15.32 -0.52
C VAL A 333 -7.78 15.49 0.64
N LEU A 334 -8.86 16.25 0.47
CA LEU A 334 -9.85 16.47 1.52
C LEU A 334 -10.55 15.16 1.93
N ILE A 335 -10.95 14.33 0.96
CA ILE A 335 -11.57 13.02 1.22
C ILE A 335 -10.60 12.14 2.00
N ILE A 336 -9.35 12.03 1.55
CA ILE A 336 -8.33 11.18 2.18
C ILE A 336 -8.01 11.68 3.59
N CYS A 337 -7.85 12.98 3.79
CA CYS A 337 -7.64 13.55 5.13
C CYS A 337 -8.83 13.28 6.06
N SER A 338 -10.07 13.35 5.54
CA SER A 338 -11.29 13.06 6.32
C SER A 338 -11.37 11.59 6.74
N ILE A 339 -11.06 10.68 5.81
CA ILE A 339 -10.95 9.23 6.06
C ILE A 339 -9.90 8.94 7.14
N ASN A 340 -8.73 9.55 7.02
CA ASN A 340 -7.66 9.40 7.99
C ASN A 340 -8.05 9.89 9.37
N MET A 341 -8.71 11.04 9.44
CA MET A 341 -9.19 11.59 10.70
C MET A 341 -10.21 10.66 11.36
N TYR A 342 -11.11 10.06 10.58
CA TYR A 342 -12.06 9.07 11.08
C TYR A 342 -11.34 7.84 11.67
N PHE A 343 -10.37 7.26 10.96
CA PHE A 343 -9.58 6.12 11.45
C PHE A 343 -8.84 6.41 12.77
N VAL A 344 -8.21 7.59 12.87
CA VAL A 344 -7.54 8.01 14.11
C VAL A 344 -8.52 8.06 15.27
N VAL A 345 -9.71 8.63 15.07
CA VAL A 345 -10.72 8.73 16.14
C VAL A 345 -11.22 7.35 16.57
N VAL A 346 -11.48 6.44 15.63
CA VAL A 346 -11.91 5.07 15.95
C VAL A 346 -10.83 4.35 16.74
N TYR A 347 -9.60 4.35 16.24
CA TYR A 347 -8.49 3.64 16.88
C TYR A 347 -8.16 4.18 18.28
N VAL A 348 -8.20 5.51 18.47
CA VAL A 348 -7.95 6.13 19.79
C VAL A 348 -9.06 5.80 20.79
N ARG A 349 -10.31 5.61 20.34
CA ARG A 349 -11.42 5.20 21.22
C ARG A 349 -11.30 3.76 21.72
N ASP A 350 -10.64 2.90 20.96
CA ASP A 350 -10.41 1.49 21.35
C ASP A 350 -9.25 1.33 22.35
N LEU A 351 -8.50 2.39 22.67
CA LEU A 351 -7.46 2.36 23.69
C LEU A 351 -8.07 2.31 25.10
N GLY A 352 -8.18 1.12 25.68
CA GLY A 352 -8.79 0.86 27.00
C GLY A 352 -8.06 1.44 28.22
N HIS A 353 -6.94 2.15 28.04
CA HIS A 353 -6.18 2.77 29.13
C HIS A 353 -6.15 4.30 29.03
N VAL A 354 -6.60 4.99 30.09
CA VAL A 354 -6.68 6.46 30.18
C VAL A 354 -5.32 7.14 29.94
N ALA A 355 -4.21 6.54 30.38
CA ALA A 355 -2.87 7.08 30.13
C ALA A 355 -2.49 7.05 28.64
N LEU A 356 -2.81 5.95 27.94
CA LEU A 356 -2.61 5.84 26.49
C LEU A 356 -3.53 6.80 25.73
N TYR A 357 -4.75 7.01 26.23
CA TYR A 357 -5.69 7.96 25.66
C TYR A 357 -5.15 9.41 25.70
N VAL A 358 -4.59 9.86 26.83
CA VAL A 358 -4.01 11.21 26.96
C VAL A 358 -2.82 11.38 26.02
N VAL A 359 -1.90 10.40 25.96
CA VAL A 359 -0.75 10.44 25.06
C VAL A 359 -1.21 10.46 23.60
N ALA A 360 -2.14 9.58 23.22
CA ALA A 360 -2.68 9.51 21.87
C ALA A 360 -3.42 10.79 21.47
N ALA A 361 -4.14 11.43 22.39
CA ALA A 361 -4.81 12.70 22.16
C ALA A 361 -3.79 13.83 21.89
N VAL A 362 -2.72 13.94 22.68
CA VAL A 362 -1.66 14.95 22.46
C VAL A 362 -0.98 14.75 21.10
N VAL A 363 -0.62 13.51 20.76
CA VAL A 363 -0.02 13.18 19.46
C VAL A 363 -0.98 13.49 18.33
N SER A 364 -2.28 13.17 18.48
CA SER A 364 -3.30 13.45 17.48
C SER A 364 -3.50 14.94 17.25
N VAL A 365 -3.51 15.76 18.32
CA VAL A 365 -3.62 17.23 18.19
C VAL A 365 -2.39 17.80 17.47
N ALA A 366 -1.18 17.36 17.81
CA ALA A 366 0.04 17.79 17.12
C ALA A 366 0.02 17.39 15.63
N TYR A 367 -0.37 16.15 15.34
CA TYR A 367 -0.53 15.64 13.97
C TYR A 367 -1.55 16.45 13.17
N LEU A 368 -2.75 16.67 13.71
CA LEU A 368 -3.81 17.42 13.04
C LEU A 368 -3.46 18.89 12.86
N GLY A 369 -2.79 19.50 13.85
CA GLY A 369 -2.27 20.86 13.71
C GLY A 369 -1.28 20.98 12.55
N PHE A 370 -0.39 20.00 12.39
CA PHE A 370 0.57 19.99 11.28
C PHE A 370 -0.08 19.70 9.92
N VAL A 371 -1.05 18.77 9.85
CA VAL A 371 -1.83 18.51 8.63
C VAL A 371 -2.64 19.76 8.23
N PHE A 372 -3.24 20.45 9.20
CA PHE A 372 -3.93 21.71 8.98
C PHE A 372 -2.98 22.78 8.44
N TYR A 373 -1.78 22.92 9.03
CA TYR A 373 -0.76 23.84 8.53
C TYR A 373 -0.37 23.53 7.07
N LEU A 374 -0.17 22.26 6.71
CA LEU A 374 0.13 21.87 5.33
C LEU A 374 -1.05 22.16 4.39
N GLY A 375 -2.27 21.82 4.81
CA GLY A 375 -3.50 22.10 4.06
C GLY A 375 -3.68 23.60 3.81
N TRP A 376 -3.40 24.43 4.82
CA TRP A 376 -3.41 25.89 4.71
C TRP A 376 -2.42 26.40 3.67
N GLN A 377 -1.16 25.94 3.72
CA GLN A 377 -0.14 26.29 2.72
C GLN A 377 -0.54 25.84 1.31
N CYS A 378 -1.15 24.65 1.19
CA CYS A 378 -1.67 24.18 -0.09
C CYS A 378 -2.78 25.08 -0.63
N LEU A 379 -3.72 25.52 0.21
CA LEU A 379 -4.79 26.44 -0.20
C LEU A 379 -4.26 27.80 -0.69
N ILE A 380 -3.22 28.32 -0.04
CA ILE A 380 -2.51 29.52 -0.49
C ILE A 380 -1.89 29.26 -1.87
N ALA A 381 -1.17 28.15 -2.04
CA ALA A 381 -0.54 27.79 -3.33
C ALA A 381 -1.56 27.55 -4.46
N LEU A 382 -2.78 27.12 -4.13
CA LEU A 382 -3.87 26.94 -5.08
C LEU A 382 -4.49 28.27 -5.54
N GLY A 383 -4.19 29.39 -4.86
CA GLY A 383 -4.59 30.74 -5.26
C GLY A 383 -5.64 31.40 -4.36
N MET A 384 -5.93 30.86 -3.18
CA MET A 384 -6.84 31.48 -2.21
C MET A 384 -6.13 32.61 -1.43
N SER A 385 -5.84 33.71 -2.12
CA SER A 385 -5.10 34.87 -1.59
C SER A 385 -5.74 35.56 -0.37
N PHE A 386 -7.03 35.32 -0.11
CA PHE A 386 -7.73 35.83 1.09
C PHE A 386 -7.22 35.18 2.40
N LEU A 387 -6.54 34.04 2.33
CA LEU A 387 -5.96 33.34 3.48
C LEU A 387 -4.52 33.77 3.79
N ASP A 388 -3.92 34.70 3.04
CA ASP A 388 -2.56 35.16 3.30
C ASP A 388 -2.57 36.19 4.46
N CYS A 389 -2.65 35.68 5.69
CA CYS A 389 -2.59 36.51 6.90
C CYS A 389 -1.17 36.45 7.48
N GLY A 390 -0.38 37.50 7.21
CA GLY A 390 0.95 37.70 7.79
C GLY A 390 2.09 37.71 6.79
N HIS A 391 3.31 38.01 7.27
CA HIS A 391 4.55 38.07 6.49
C HIS A 391 5.00 36.65 6.10
N THR A 392 4.18 35.91 5.37
CA THR A 392 4.50 34.57 4.87
C THR A 392 5.67 34.75 3.92
N VAL A 393 6.86 34.27 4.30
CA VAL A 393 8.03 34.24 3.44
C VAL A 393 7.57 33.58 2.15
N SER A 394 7.45 34.38 1.08
CA SER A 394 7.05 33.89 -0.22
C SER A 394 7.97 32.72 -0.55
N ILE A 395 7.43 31.50 -0.57
CA ILE A 395 8.17 30.27 -0.94
C ILE A 395 8.84 30.46 -2.30
N SER A 396 8.26 31.32 -3.16
CA SER A 396 8.85 31.83 -4.40
C SER A 396 10.23 32.49 -4.19
N LYS A 397 10.39 33.34 -3.17
CA LYS A 397 11.68 33.98 -2.84
C LYS A 397 12.68 32.98 -2.26
N GLY A 398 12.25 32.03 -1.42
CA GLY A 398 13.15 31.02 -0.83
C GLY A 398 13.78 30.09 -1.87
N LEU A 399 12.96 29.51 -2.76
CA LEU A 399 13.41 28.61 -3.84
C LEU A 399 14.33 29.32 -4.85
N LEU A 400 14.00 30.56 -5.23
CA LEU A 400 14.85 31.36 -6.11
C LEU A 400 16.22 31.69 -5.49
N THR A 401 16.28 31.82 -4.15
CA THR A 401 17.54 32.11 -3.45
C THR A 401 18.43 30.86 -3.34
N GLU A 402 17.83 29.67 -3.18
CA GLU A 402 18.55 28.38 -3.11
C GLU A 402 19.08 27.90 -4.48
N GLU A 403 18.32 28.10 -5.57
CA GLU A 403 18.83 27.86 -6.93
C GLU A 403 19.93 28.85 -7.32
N ALA A 404 19.81 30.12 -6.92
CA ALA A 404 20.87 31.11 -7.13
C ALA A 404 22.17 30.74 -6.39
N THR A 405 22.10 30.11 -5.21
CA THR A 405 23.29 29.67 -4.47
C THR A 405 23.90 28.38 -5.03
N ARG A 406 23.09 27.45 -5.57
CA ARG A 406 23.62 26.25 -6.26
C ARG A 406 24.21 26.54 -7.64
N GLY A 407 23.78 27.58 -8.33
CA GLY A 407 24.34 27.99 -9.63
C GLY A 407 25.77 28.53 -9.57
N TYR A 408 26.26 28.87 -8.37
CA TYR A 408 27.62 29.41 -8.15
C TYR A 408 28.64 28.39 -7.65
N VAL A 409 28.23 27.15 -7.37
CA VAL A 409 29.16 26.04 -7.05
C VAL A 409 29.11 25.05 -8.22
N LYS A 410 29.83 25.41 -9.29
CA LYS A 410 30.15 24.51 -10.40
C LYS A 410 31.22 23.50 -10.00
#